data_AF-A0A355DF41-F1
#
_entry.id   AF-A0A355DF41-F1
#
_cell.length_a   1.000
_cell.length_b   1.000
_cell.length_c   1.000
_cell.angle_alpha   90.00
_cell.angle_beta   90.00
_cell.angle_gamma   90.00
#
_symmetry.space_group_name_H-M   'P 1'
#
loop_
_entity.id
_entity.type
_entity.pdbx_description
1 polymer ?
#
loop_
_entity_poly.entity_id
_entity_poly.type
_entity_poly.pdbx_seq_one_letter_code
_entity_poly.pdbx_strand_id
1 'polypeptide(L)'
;PLRVMPSGTMSGNTYSWLGIQTEELNLGRSWVRWNFDGYEARTGDDTGGGWDEHRAFVATMADVADRHGCGRLLWEYGSDLTRYGTPMALMLLPHWTEGCVGSMEGLYFEASTTTPYHFLMQSELSIGPSRAQRGLPYRSFDLDAGIGHLRQFGVAYYSPSSPRAVDEARGHPDLTEVATSGPWTVFLVADADLVAPLDVEPVVFSDVDHANWLDPSVEVFQEDPGAIPWTVGGPAHWQRLPAGGEPERRGLEAVQVSDIEAGVDTISFSVDRVGVPVVVRISYFPNWEADGADGPWRITPNLMVVVPTQETVTLGYGRTAVDLASIGLTIVGLIGLLVLSRRPRSDDRSEAWFDLVSVGPDGDAAVDGWVGRRVADRLAAIEVGEPDEPYEPDGDVGEPGSDPDHDPEEGP
;
A
#
# COMPACT_ATOMS: atom_id res chain seq x y z
N PRO A 1 -20.10 -20.92 -19.62
CA PRO A 1 -21.55 -20.93 -19.93
C PRO A 1 -22.06 -22.22 -20.63
N LEU A 2 -21.38 -23.36 -20.48
CA LEU A 2 -21.60 -24.56 -21.31
C LEU A 2 -22.66 -25.56 -20.78
N ARG A 3 -23.33 -25.26 -19.65
CA ARG A 3 -24.24 -26.21 -18.95
C ARG A 3 -25.71 -25.79 -19.00
N VAL A 4 -26.20 -25.37 -20.17
CA VAL A 4 -27.60 -24.90 -20.35
C VAL A 4 -28.20 -25.37 -21.67
N MET A 5 -27.59 -26.32 -22.38
CA MET A 5 -28.13 -26.79 -23.65
C MET A 5 -29.36 -27.71 -23.39
N PRO A 6 -30.43 -27.58 -24.20
CA PRO A 6 -31.60 -28.44 -24.09
C PRO A 6 -31.20 -29.93 -24.12
N SER A 7 -31.79 -30.75 -23.25
CA SER A 7 -31.51 -32.19 -23.09
C SER A 7 -30.12 -32.57 -22.57
N GLY A 8 -29.32 -31.61 -22.10
CA GLY A 8 -28.07 -31.90 -21.38
C GLY A 8 -28.32 -32.53 -20.01
N THR A 9 -27.48 -33.49 -19.62
CA THR A 9 -27.56 -34.17 -18.32
C THR A 9 -26.25 -34.05 -17.55
N MET A 10 -26.36 -33.96 -16.22
CA MET A 10 -25.23 -33.93 -15.30
C MET A 10 -25.09 -35.27 -14.59
N SER A 11 -23.87 -35.81 -14.50
CA SER A 11 -23.52 -36.93 -13.65
C SER A 11 -22.20 -36.62 -12.95
N GLY A 12 -22.25 -36.32 -11.65
CA GLY A 12 -21.09 -35.79 -10.92
C GLY A 12 -20.62 -34.46 -11.53
N ASN A 13 -19.33 -34.37 -11.90
CA ASN A 13 -18.76 -33.19 -12.56
C ASN A 13 -18.88 -33.21 -14.10
N THR A 14 -19.33 -34.33 -14.69
CA THR A 14 -19.40 -34.52 -16.14
C THR A 14 -20.74 -34.00 -16.69
N TYR A 15 -20.67 -33.04 -17.62
CA TYR A 15 -21.81 -32.62 -18.42
C TYR A 15 -21.84 -33.40 -19.73
N SER A 16 -22.96 -34.07 -20.02
CA SER A 16 -23.17 -34.82 -21.27
C SER A 16 -24.25 -34.15 -22.11
N TRP A 17 -23.97 -33.94 -23.39
CA TRP A 17 -24.93 -33.42 -24.36
C TRP A 17 -24.66 -34.00 -25.75
N LEU A 18 -25.66 -34.71 -26.31
CA LEU A 18 -25.58 -35.36 -27.63
C LEU A 18 -24.31 -36.22 -27.83
N GLY A 19 -23.92 -37.00 -26.82
CA GLY A 19 -22.75 -37.88 -26.88
C GLY A 19 -21.41 -37.18 -26.67
N ILE A 20 -21.38 -35.85 -26.54
CA ILE A 20 -20.21 -35.08 -26.13
C ILE A 20 -20.21 -34.98 -24.61
N GLN A 21 -19.08 -35.33 -23.99
CA GLN A 21 -18.88 -35.23 -22.55
C GLN A 21 -17.78 -34.23 -22.25
N THR A 22 -17.98 -33.42 -21.21
CA THR A 22 -16.93 -32.55 -20.67
C THR A 22 -16.95 -32.59 -19.16
N GLU A 23 -15.76 -32.69 -18.56
CA GLU A 23 -15.54 -32.52 -17.13
C GLU A 23 -15.05 -31.11 -16.80
N GLU A 24 -14.84 -30.27 -17.82
CA GLU A 24 -14.42 -28.90 -17.64
C GLU A 24 -15.48 -28.14 -16.83
N LEU A 25 -15.08 -27.78 -15.62
CA LEU A 25 -15.84 -26.92 -14.75
C LEU A 25 -15.74 -25.51 -15.30
N ASN A 26 -16.89 -24.85 -15.47
CA ASN A 26 -16.89 -23.40 -15.56
C ASN A 26 -16.49 -22.85 -14.19
N LEU A 27 -15.17 -22.71 -13.97
CA LEU A 27 -14.55 -22.11 -12.79
C LEU A 27 -15.20 -20.76 -12.47
N GLY A 28 -15.74 -20.06 -13.47
CA GLY A 28 -16.45 -18.80 -13.28
C GLY A 28 -17.61 -18.88 -12.27
N ARG A 29 -18.35 -19.98 -12.15
CA ARG A 29 -19.46 -20.03 -11.17
C ARG A 29 -18.98 -20.19 -9.72
N SER A 30 -18.03 -21.08 -9.48
CA SER A 30 -17.45 -21.26 -8.13
C SER A 30 -16.62 -20.06 -7.73
N TRP A 31 -15.83 -19.50 -8.67
CA TRP A 31 -15.07 -18.27 -8.47
C TRP A 31 -15.98 -17.06 -8.23
N VAL A 32 -17.08 -16.89 -8.99
CA VAL A 32 -18.03 -15.78 -8.74
C VAL A 32 -18.68 -15.94 -7.37
N ARG A 33 -19.19 -17.12 -7.03
CA ARG A 33 -19.76 -17.36 -5.70
C ARG A 33 -18.75 -17.08 -4.60
N TRP A 34 -17.53 -17.59 -4.76
CA TRP A 34 -16.44 -17.29 -3.84
C TRP A 34 -16.28 -15.77 -3.71
N ASN A 35 -16.06 -15.01 -4.76
CA ASN A 35 -15.71 -13.58 -4.63
C ASN A 35 -16.90 -12.65 -4.35
N PHE A 36 -18.14 -13.04 -4.64
CA PHE A 36 -19.32 -12.15 -4.59
C PHE A 36 -20.39 -12.54 -3.58
N ASP A 37 -20.33 -13.69 -2.91
CA ASP A 37 -21.33 -14.07 -1.89
C ASP A 37 -21.14 -13.26 -0.57
N GLY A 38 -20.07 -12.49 -0.44
CA GLY A 38 -19.76 -11.65 0.72
C GLY A 38 -18.98 -12.37 1.82
N TYR A 39 -18.56 -11.62 2.84
CA TYR A 39 -17.85 -12.19 4.00
C TYR A 39 -18.79 -13.02 4.87
N GLU A 40 -20.06 -12.62 4.96
CA GLU A 40 -21.13 -13.24 5.76
C GLU A 40 -21.48 -14.66 5.30
N ALA A 41 -21.23 -14.97 4.02
CA ALA A 41 -21.43 -16.31 3.47
C ALA A 41 -20.30 -17.29 3.82
N ARG A 42 -19.22 -16.82 4.46
CA ARG A 42 -18.09 -17.67 4.84
C ARG A 42 -18.42 -18.45 6.09
N THR A 43 -18.37 -19.78 5.98
CA THR A 43 -18.49 -20.70 7.11
C THR A 43 -17.12 -21.25 7.44
N GLY A 44 -16.71 -21.16 8.71
CA GLY A 44 -15.51 -21.83 9.21
C GLY A 44 -15.71 -23.34 9.27
N ASP A 45 -14.62 -24.05 9.52
CA ASP A 45 -14.62 -25.50 9.78
C ASP A 45 -13.93 -25.82 11.12
N ASP A 46 -13.61 -27.08 11.36
CA ASP A 46 -12.96 -27.53 12.60
C ASP A 46 -11.56 -26.91 12.80
N THR A 47 -10.97 -26.31 11.77
CA THR A 47 -9.69 -25.59 11.80
C THR A 47 -9.83 -24.07 11.95
N GLY A 48 -11.07 -23.58 12.10
CA GLY A 48 -11.41 -22.17 12.30
C GLY A 48 -11.86 -21.45 11.05
N GLY A 49 -11.89 -20.12 11.11
CA GLY A 49 -12.24 -19.25 10.00
C GLY A 49 -13.72 -18.89 9.88
N GLY A 50 -14.07 -18.38 8.70
CA GLY A 50 -15.44 -17.92 8.41
C GLY A 50 -15.79 -16.55 9.00
N TRP A 51 -17.04 -16.16 8.74
CA TRP A 51 -17.58 -14.86 9.14
C TRP A 51 -17.60 -14.66 10.64
N ASP A 52 -17.99 -15.68 11.39
CA ASP A 52 -18.18 -15.55 12.84
C ASP A 52 -16.85 -15.31 13.56
N GLU A 53 -15.78 -16.00 13.17
CA GLU A 53 -14.44 -15.77 13.72
C GLU A 53 -13.91 -14.38 13.33
N HIS A 54 -14.04 -13.99 12.05
CA HIS A 54 -13.64 -12.67 11.57
C HIS A 54 -14.38 -11.54 12.31
N ARG A 55 -15.71 -11.64 12.41
CA ARG A 55 -16.55 -10.65 13.10
C ARG A 55 -16.23 -10.59 14.60
N ALA A 56 -15.99 -11.73 15.24
CA ALA A 56 -15.59 -11.77 16.65
C ALA A 56 -14.24 -11.08 16.88
N PHE A 57 -13.27 -11.28 15.99
CA PHE A 57 -11.98 -10.60 16.05
C PHE A 57 -12.12 -9.08 15.85
N VAL A 58 -12.90 -8.65 14.87
CA VAL A 58 -13.22 -7.22 14.65
C VAL A 58 -13.84 -6.59 15.89
N ALA A 59 -14.83 -7.24 16.51
CA ALA A 59 -15.46 -6.75 17.73
C ALA A 59 -14.46 -6.69 18.90
N THR A 60 -13.59 -7.69 19.02
CA THR A 60 -12.53 -7.71 20.03
C THR A 60 -11.55 -6.55 19.85
N MET A 61 -11.17 -6.24 18.61
CA MET A 61 -10.29 -5.11 18.33
C MET A 61 -10.95 -3.76 18.64
N ALA A 62 -12.26 -3.62 18.39
CA ALA A 62 -13.02 -2.44 18.83
C ALA A 62 -12.98 -2.30 20.37
N ASP A 63 -13.27 -3.38 21.10
CA ASP A 63 -13.23 -3.39 22.58
C ASP A 63 -11.82 -3.13 23.14
N VAL A 64 -10.77 -3.57 22.43
CA VAL A 64 -9.38 -3.29 22.79
C VAL A 64 -9.07 -1.81 22.57
N ALA A 65 -9.45 -1.24 21.43
CA ALA A 65 -9.20 0.16 21.12
C ALA A 65 -9.95 1.11 22.06
N ASP A 66 -11.18 0.77 22.46
CA ASP A 66 -11.93 1.53 23.47
C ASP A 66 -11.22 1.59 24.84
N ARG A 67 -10.48 0.54 25.20
CA ARG A 67 -9.77 0.43 26.49
C ARG A 67 -8.34 0.95 26.45
N HIS A 68 -7.69 0.85 25.29
CA HIS A 68 -6.24 1.07 25.17
C HIS A 68 -5.87 2.16 24.15
N GLY A 69 -6.84 2.74 23.45
CA GLY A 69 -6.66 3.83 22.49
C GLY A 69 -6.67 3.36 21.03
N CYS A 70 -6.87 4.28 20.10
CA CYS A 70 -6.78 4.00 18.67
C CYS A 70 -5.32 3.72 18.25
N GLY A 71 -5.13 2.92 17.20
CA GLY A 71 -3.80 2.56 16.75
C GLY A 71 -3.79 1.59 15.57
N ARG A 72 -2.62 1.42 14.94
CA ARG A 72 -2.45 0.47 13.84
C ARG A 72 -2.24 -0.95 14.35
N LEU A 73 -2.78 -1.91 13.62
CA LEU A 73 -2.60 -3.33 13.80
C LEU A 73 -1.75 -3.92 12.66
N LEU A 74 -0.76 -4.71 13.04
CA LEU A 74 -0.18 -5.75 12.20
C LEU A 74 -0.63 -7.12 12.73
N TRP A 75 -1.20 -7.95 11.87
CA TRP A 75 -1.54 -9.34 12.19
C TRP A 75 -0.51 -10.29 11.59
N GLU A 76 -0.32 -11.45 12.20
CA GLU A 76 0.44 -12.52 11.59
C GLU A 76 -0.26 -12.99 10.31
N TYR A 77 0.47 -12.97 9.19
CA TYR A 77 -0.02 -13.49 7.93
C TYR A 77 0.07 -15.02 7.90
N GLY A 78 -0.96 -15.65 7.33
CA GLY A 78 -0.97 -17.05 6.94
C GLY A 78 -1.77 -17.23 5.65
N SER A 79 -1.35 -18.14 4.77
CA SER A 79 -2.09 -18.40 3.52
C SER A 79 -3.49 -19.00 3.78
N ASP A 80 -3.66 -19.66 4.92
CA ASP A 80 -4.92 -20.21 5.42
C ASP A 80 -5.94 -19.13 5.78
N LEU A 81 -5.54 -17.85 5.95
CA LEU A 81 -6.45 -16.71 6.12
C LEU A 81 -7.46 -16.57 4.96
N THR A 82 -7.22 -17.24 3.82
CA THR A 82 -8.22 -17.47 2.78
C THR A 82 -9.53 -18.07 3.32
N ARG A 83 -9.54 -18.67 4.51
CA ARG A 83 -10.75 -19.10 5.26
C ARG A 83 -11.73 -17.97 5.60
N TYR A 84 -11.30 -16.71 5.57
CA TYR A 84 -12.18 -15.53 5.63
C TYR A 84 -12.68 -15.09 4.24
N GLY A 85 -12.36 -15.82 3.18
CA GLY A 85 -12.63 -15.49 1.79
C GLY A 85 -11.46 -14.87 1.04
N THR A 86 -10.53 -14.26 1.77
CA THR A 86 -9.29 -13.68 1.26
C THR A 86 -8.32 -13.51 2.43
N PRO A 87 -7.00 -13.70 2.23
CA PRO A 87 -6.03 -13.40 3.27
C PRO A 87 -5.99 -11.91 3.65
N MET A 88 -6.61 -11.05 2.84
CA MET A 88 -6.68 -9.61 3.01
C MET A 88 -7.91 -9.13 3.81
N ALA A 89 -8.72 -10.04 4.38
CA ALA A 89 -9.99 -9.68 5.01
C ALA A 89 -9.84 -8.63 6.13
N LEU A 90 -8.75 -8.73 6.90
CA LEU A 90 -8.44 -7.83 8.01
C LEU A 90 -8.02 -6.41 7.58
N MET A 91 -7.74 -6.17 6.29
CA MET A 91 -7.55 -4.81 5.75
C MET A 91 -8.80 -3.92 5.91
N LEU A 92 -9.96 -4.52 6.20
CA LEU A 92 -11.22 -3.80 6.45
C LEU A 92 -11.44 -3.42 7.92
N LEU A 93 -10.52 -3.74 8.84
CA LEU A 93 -10.62 -3.30 10.24
C LEU A 93 -10.91 -1.79 10.39
N PRO A 94 -10.29 -0.88 9.62
CA PRO A 94 -10.62 0.54 9.71
C PRO A 94 -12.08 0.84 9.35
N HIS A 95 -12.66 0.11 8.40
CA HIS A 95 -14.08 0.27 8.05
C HIS A 95 -15.01 -0.11 9.21
N TRP A 96 -14.70 -1.21 9.90
CA TRP A 96 -15.54 -1.73 10.98
C TRP A 96 -15.34 -1.03 12.32
N THR A 97 -14.22 -0.35 12.52
CA THR A 97 -13.84 0.33 13.77
C THR A 97 -13.87 1.85 13.65
N GLU A 98 -14.55 2.38 12.62
CA GLU A 98 -14.66 3.82 12.33
C GLU A 98 -13.29 4.53 12.22
N GLY A 99 -12.29 3.80 11.75
CA GLY A 99 -10.91 4.28 11.59
C GLY A 99 -10.04 4.19 12.84
N CYS A 100 -10.58 3.78 13.99
CA CYS A 100 -9.82 3.73 15.24
C CYS A 100 -8.74 2.62 15.23
N VAL A 101 -9.05 1.45 14.66
CA VAL A 101 -8.03 0.41 14.42
C VAL A 101 -7.59 0.49 12.97
N GLY A 102 -6.42 1.09 12.76
CA GLY A 102 -5.75 1.12 11.46
C GLY A 102 -5.23 -0.26 11.08
N SER A 103 -5.15 -0.57 9.79
CA SER A 103 -4.47 -1.77 9.28
C SER A 103 -3.15 -1.38 8.62
N MET A 104 -2.09 -2.17 8.82
CA MET A 104 -0.81 -1.96 8.14
C MET A 104 -0.86 -2.25 6.63
N GLU A 105 -1.88 -2.97 6.18
CA GLU A 105 -2.22 -3.11 4.76
C GLU A 105 -3.61 -2.52 4.49
N GLY A 106 -3.81 -1.90 3.32
CA GLY A 106 -5.08 -1.30 2.93
C GLY A 106 -5.21 -1.16 1.41
N LEU A 107 -6.35 -0.70 0.91
CA LEU A 107 -6.72 -0.75 -0.52
C LEU A 107 -5.64 -0.27 -1.51
N TYR A 108 -4.85 0.75 -1.15
CA TYR A 108 -3.82 1.35 -1.99
C TYR A 108 -2.39 0.94 -1.60
N PHE A 109 -2.20 -0.21 -0.94
CA PHE A 109 -0.87 -0.61 -0.49
C PHE A 109 0.12 -0.69 -1.66
N GLU A 110 -0.24 -1.18 -2.85
CA GLU A 110 0.68 -1.22 -4.00
C GLU A 110 1.23 0.14 -4.44
N ALA A 111 0.49 1.24 -4.18
CA ALA A 111 0.91 2.60 -4.50
C ALA A 111 1.59 3.31 -3.32
N SER A 112 1.59 2.71 -2.12
CA SER A 112 2.20 3.29 -0.93
C SER A 112 3.71 3.08 -0.93
N THR A 113 4.44 4.16 -0.65
CA THR A 113 5.89 4.17 -0.50
C THR A 113 6.37 3.48 0.79
N THR A 114 5.47 3.06 1.69
CA THR A 114 5.78 2.25 2.88
C THR A 114 5.56 0.74 2.72
N THR A 115 4.96 0.29 1.62
CA THR A 115 4.66 -1.13 1.38
C THR A 115 5.86 -2.07 1.41
N PRO A 116 7.05 -1.69 0.92
CA PRO A 116 8.22 -2.54 1.04
C PRO A 116 8.53 -2.92 2.49
N TYR A 117 8.51 -1.94 3.39
CA TYR A 117 8.81 -2.15 4.80
C TYR A 117 7.72 -2.91 5.54
N HIS A 118 6.46 -2.74 5.13
CA HIS A 118 5.37 -3.59 5.61
C HIS A 118 5.66 -5.08 5.33
N PHE A 119 6.06 -5.43 4.10
CA PHE A 119 6.37 -6.82 3.78
C PHE A 119 7.64 -7.33 4.49
N LEU A 120 8.60 -6.45 4.80
CA LEU A 120 9.74 -6.80 5.65
C LEU A 120 9.28 -7.14 7.08
N MET A 121 8.47 -6.28 7.72
CA MET A 121 7.88 -6.54 9.04
C MET A 121 7.00 -7.79 9.06
N GLN A 122 6.14 -7.96 8.05
CA GLN A 122 5.30 -9.16 7.92
C GLN A 122 6.15 -10.43 7.87
N SER A 123 7.32 -10.38 7.22
CA SER A 123 8.24 -11.51 7.11
C SER A 123 8.92 -11.86 8.44
N GLU A 124 9.13 -10.87 9.30
CA GLU A 124 9.70 -11.03 10.66
C GLU A 124 8.64 -11.48 11.67
N LEU A 125 7.37 -11.10 11.46
CA LEU A 125 6.26 -11.30 12.39
C LEU A 125 5.26 -12.38 11.96
N SER A 126 5.57 -13.16 10.93
CA SER A 126 4.75 -14.29 10.49
C SER A 126 5.57 -15.54 10.30
N ILE A 127 5.05 -16.70 10.75
CA ILE A 127 5.72 -17.98 10.52
C ILE A 127 5.72 -18.35 9.03
N GLY A 128 4.65 -18.03 8.31
CA GLY A 128 4.50 -18.31 6.87
C GLY A 128 4.14 -17.06 6.06
N PRO A 129 5.07 -16.09 5.90
CA PRO A 129 4.78 -14.79 5.29
C PRO A 129 4.53 -14.87 3.78
N SER A 130 3.87 -13.84 3.21
CA SER A 130 3.58 -13.78 1.76
C SER A 130 4.79 -13.40 0.90
N ARG A 131 5.62 -12.45 1.35
CA ARG A 131 6.80 -11.91 0.64
C ARG A 131 6.49 -11.48 -0.81
N ALA A 132 5.39 -10.76 -0.99
CA ALA A 132 4.81 -10.46 -2.30
C ALA A 132 5.69 -9.54 -3.18
N GLN A 133 6.48 -8.65 -2.58
CA GLN A 133 7.32 -7.72 -3.34
C GLN A 133 8.67 -8.34 -3.71
N ARG A 134 9.00 -8.32 -5.01
CA ARG A 134 10.27 -8.84 -5.53
C ARG A 134 11.45 -7.96 -5.12
N GLY A 135 12.61 -8.58 -4.86
CA GLY A 135 13.88 -7.87 -4.69
C GLY A 135 14.14 -7.33 -3.29
N LEU A 136 13.25 -7.57 -2.33
CA LEU A 136 13.47 -7.17 -0.94
C LEU A 136 14.29 -8.22 -0.17
N PRO A 137 15.16 -7.80 0.76
CA PRO A 137 15.96 -8.68 1.59
C PRO A 137 15.12 -9.23 2.77
N TYR A 138 14.20 -10.14 2.47
CA TYR A 138 13.33 -10.72 3.51
C TYR A 138 14.10 -11.55 4.54
N ARG A 139 13.86 -11.27 5.83
CA ARG A 139 14.27 -12.12 6.95
C ARG A 139 13.22 -13.20 7.23
N SER A 140 13.62 -14.30 7.88
CA SER A 140 12.66 -15.24 8.46
C SER A 140 12.02 -14.64 9.72
N PHE A 141 11.10 -15.38 10.34
CA PHE A 141 10.53 -15.02 11.63
C PHE A 141 11.62 -14.66 12.66
N ASP A 142 11.54 -13.44 13.17
CA ASP A 142 12.44 -12.79 14.12
C ASP A 142 11.60 -11.78 14.91
N LEU A 143 11.07 -12.22 16.05
CA LEU A 143 10.12 -11.44 16.82
C LEU A 143 10.77 -10.15 17.35
N ASP A 144 11.97 -10.21 17.90
CA ASP A 144 12.65 -9.06 18.50
C ASP A 144 12.87 -7.95 17.46
N ALA A 145 13.38 -8.31 16.27
CA ALA A 145 13.54 -7.35 15.17
C ALA A 145 12.19 -6.79 14.71
N GLY A 146 11.20 -7.67 14.54
CA GLY A 146 9.85 -7.29 14.14
C GLY A 146 9.19 -6.30 15.11
N ILE A 147 9.30 -6.52 16.43
CA ILE A 147 8.77 -5.60 17.44
C ILE A 147 9.50 -4.26 17.41
N GLY A 148 10.82 -4.24 17.23
CA GLY A 148 11.55 -2.99 17.02
C GLY A 148 11.05 -2.20 15.81
N HIS A 149 10.74 -2.90 14.71
CA HIS A 149 10.17 -2.27 13.52
C HIS A 149 8.73 -1.81 13.70
N LEU A 150 7.88 -2.54 14.43
CA LEU A 150 6.54 -2.07 14.81
C LEU A 150 6.63 -0.75 15.58
N ARG A 151 7.59 -0.63 16.50
CA ARG A 151 7.84 0.61 17.25
C ARG A 151 8.29 1.73 16.32
N GLN A 152 9.25 1.49 15.43
CA GLN A 152 9.69 2.48 14.45
C GLN A 152 8.54 2.98 13.56
N PHE A 153 7.62 2.09 13.19
CA PHE A 153 6.43 2.42 12.41
C PHE A 153 5.26 2.96 13.22
N GLY A 154 5.28 2.92 14.56
CA GLY A 154 4.16 3.36 15.39
C GLY A 154 2.94 2.44 15.21
N VAL A 155 3.17 1.14 15.23
CA VAL A 155 2.13 0.10 15.19
C VAL A 155 1.82 -0.32 16.62
N ALA A 156 0.66 0.11 17.12
CA ALA A 156 0.27 -0.07 18.52
C ALA A 156 -0.12 -1.51 18.87
N TYR A 157 -0.57 -2.27 17.86
CA TYR A 157 -1.11 -3.60 18.06
C TYR A 157 -0.40 -4.64 17.19
N TYR A 158 -0.05 -5.76 17.82
CA TYR A 158 0.41 -6.97 17.14
C TYR A 158 -0.53 -8.13 17.48
N SER A 159 -0.97 -8.88 16.47
CA SER A 159 -1.87 -10.02 16.67
C SER A 159 -1.39 -11.29 15.98
N PRO A 160 -0.56 -12.11 16.65
CA PRO A 160 -0.20 -13.45 16.17
C PRO A 160 -1.32 -14.47 16.39
N SER A 161 -1.22 -15.59 15.67
CA SER A 161 -2.12 -16.74 15.80
C SER A 161 -1.40 -18.08 15.91
N SER A 162 -0.17 -18.19 15.40
CA SER A 162 0.61 -19.40 15.49
C SER A 162 1.13 -19.63 16.92
N PRO A 163 1.17 -20.88 17.42
CA PRO A 163 1.63 -21.15 18.78
C PRO A 163 3.02 -20.58 19.08
N ARG A 164 3.95 -20.71 18.12
CA ARG A 164 5.30 -20.17 18.26
C ARG A 164 5.31 -18.65 18.43
N ALA A 165 4.63 -17.92 17.56
CA ALA A 165 4.62 -16.45 17.63
C ALA A 165 3.92 -15.94 18.90
N VAL A 166 2.83 -16.61 19.33
CA VAL A 166 2.12 -16.28 20.56
C VAL A 166 2.99 -16.53 21.80
N ASP A 167 3.66 -17.69 21.88
CA ASP A 167 4.49 -18.05 23.04
C ASP A 167 5.71 -17.13 23.16
N GLU A 168 6.39 -16.81 22.04
CA GLU A 168 7.48 -15.84 22.03
C GLU A 168 6.98 -14.44 22.40
N ALA A 169 5.81 -14.01 21.89
CA ALA A 169 5.22 -12.71 22.22
C ALA A 169 4.84 -12.55 23.69
N ARG A 170 4.33 -13.60 24.34
CA ARG A 170 4.06 -13.61 25.80
C ARG A 170 5.32 -13.47 26.65
N GLY A 171 6.48 -13.86 26.12
CA GLY A 171 7.77 -13.74 26.79
C GLY A 171 8.48 -12.40 26.52
N HIS A 172 8.00 -11.60 25.58
CA HIS A 172 8.69 -10.39 25.14
C HIS A 172 8.42 -9.20 26.08
N PRO A 173 9.45 -8.46 26.54
CA PRO A 173 9.29 -7.40 27.54
C PRO A 173 8.48 -6.18 27.04
N ASP A 174 8.53 -5.91 25.73
CA ASP A 174 7.83 -4.76 25.13
C ASP A 174 6.40 -5.09 24.66
N LEU A 175 5.90 -6.29 24.97
CA LEU A 175 4.56 -6.72 24.59
C LEU A 175 3.68 -6.98 25.81
N THR A 176 2.45 -6.48 25.77
CA THR A 176 1.44 -6.76 26.80
C THR A 176 0.22 -7.40 26.17
N GLU A 177 -0.07 -8.65 26.51
CA GLU A 177 -1.30 -9.33 26.07
C GLU A 177 -2.53 -8.64 26.66
N VAL A 178 -3.49 -8.26 25.80
CA VAL A 178 -4.70 -7.52 26.19
C VAL A 178 -6.00 -8.22 25.83
N ALA A 179 -5.98 -9.15 24.87
CA ALA A 179 -7.15 -9.92 24.48
C ALA A 179 -6.79 -11.22 23.75
N THR A 180 -7.78 -12.11 23.65
CA THR A 180 -7.76 -13.28 22.77
C THR A 180 -9.12 -13.39 22.09
N SER A 181 -9.13 -13.73 20.80
CA SER A 181 -10.36 -13.99 20.04
C SER A 181 -10.14 -15.09 19.01
N GLY A 182 -10.72 -16.26 19.27
CA GLY A 182 -10.46 -17.44 18.45
C GLY A 182 -8.96 -17.76 18.43
N PRO A 183 -8.33 -17.85 17.24
CA PRO A 183 -6.89 -18.13 17.13
C PRO A 183 -6.02 -16.91 17.44
N TRP A 184 -6.58 -15.70 17.48
CA TRP A 184 -5.81 -14.46 17.61
C TRP A 184 -5.52 -14.11 19.06
N THR A 185 -4.27 -13.79 19.37
CA THR A 185 -3.88 -13.15 20.64
C THR A 185 -3.43 -11.73 20.34
N VAL A 186 -3.98 -10.74 21.04
CA VAL A 186 -3.70 -9.32 20.78
C VAL A 186 -2.75 -8.78 21.83
N PHE A 187 -1.67 -8.16 21.38
CA PHE A 187 -0.66 -7.52 22.21
C PHE A 187 -0.62 -6.01 21.93
N LEU A 188 -0.48 -5.23 23.00
CA LEU A 188 0.01 -3.85 22.92
C LEU A 188 1.52 -3.85 22.72
N VAL A 189 1.99 -2.98 21.83
CA VAL A 189 3.41 -2.70 21.59
C VAL A 189 3.81 -1.44 22.36
N ALA A 190 4.85 -1.53 23.19
CA ALA A 190 5.36 -0.38 23.94
C ALA A 190 6.00 0.67 23.02
N ASP A 191 5.94 1.96 23.40
CA ASP A 191 6.56 3.10 22.69
C ASP A 191 6.18 3.22 21.20
N ALA A 192 4.95 2.86 20.86
CA ALA A 192 4.40 2.87 19.51
C ALA A 192 3.61 4.14 19.16
N ASP A 193 3.85 5.26 19.87
CA ASP A 193 3.17 6.53 19.62
C ASP A 193 3.31 6.99 18.16
N LEU A 194 2.26 7.62 17.63
CA LEU A 194 2.24 8.09 16.24
C LEU A 194 3.26 9.21 15.98
N VAL A 195 3.53 10.02 17.00
CA VAL A 195 4.52 11.10 16.97
C VAL A 195 5.46 10.89 18.15
N ALA A 196 6.77 10.86 17.89
CA ALA A 196 7.77 10.56 18.92
C ALA A 196 8.99 11.48 18.79
N PRO A 197 9.62 11.89 19.90
CA PRO A 197 10.88 12.62 19.85
C PRO A 197 12.00 11.72 19.32
N LEU A 198 12.98 12.31 18.65
CA LEU A 198 14.23 11.62 18.32
C LEU A 198 15.25 11.81 19.45
N ASP A 199 15.96 10.74 19.81
CA ASP A 199 17.06 10.74 20.76
C ASP A 199 18.42 10.98 20.08
N VAL A 200 18.46 10.90 18.75
CA VAL A 200 19.65 11.05 17.92
C VAL A 200 19.40 11.94 16.70
N GLU A 201 20.37 12.79 16.36
CA GLU A 201 20.33 13.67 15.19
C GLU A 201 20.26 12.84 13.90
N PRO A 202 19.26 13.09 13.02
CA PRO A 202 19.19 12.43 11.72
C PRO A 202 20.38 12.78 10.81
N VAL A 203 20.63 11.91 9.83
CA VAL A 203 21.67 12.10 8.82
C VAL A 203 21.01 12.35 7.47
N VAL A 204 21.46 13.37 6.74
CA VAL A 204 20.94 13.64 5.40
C VAL A 204 21.77 12.87 4.37
N PHE A 205 21.10 12.14 3.49
CA PHE A 205 21.77 11.60 2.32
C PHE A 205 22.29 12.72 1.42
N SER A 206 23.56 12.65 1.01
CA SER A 206 24.15 13.61 0.07
C SER A 206 23.93 13.25 -1.41
N ASP A 207 23.60 11.99 -1.70
CA ASP A 207 23.50 11.41 -3.04
C ASP A 207 22.19 10.63 -3.29
N VAL A 208 21.26 10.65 -2.31
CA VAL A 208 19.94 10.04 -2.43
C VAL A 208 18.87 11.13 -2.48
N ASP A 209 17.96 11.01 -3.45
CA ASP A 209 16.78 11.82 -3.63
C ASP A 209 15.50 10.97 -3.49
N HIS A 210 14.34 11.54 -3.84
CA HIS A 210 13.08 10.80 -3.71
C HIS A 210 12.96 9.62 -4.68
N ALA A 211 13.65 9.64 -5.83
CA ALA A 211 13.53 8.66 -6.89
C ALA A 211 14.39 7.41 -6.64
N ASN A 212 15.59 7.56 -6.06
CA ASN A 212 16.50 6.45 -5.76
C ASN A 212 16.48 6.01 -4.27
N TRP A 213 15.51 6.47 -3.49
CA TRP A 213 15.40 6.25 -2.04
C TRP A 213 15.31 4.80 -1.57
N LEU A 214 14.64 3.92 -2.33
CA LEU A 214 14.16 2.66 -1.79
C LEU A 214 15.29 1.78 -1.27
N ASP A 215 16.32 1.54 -2.08
CA ASP A 215 17.39 0.61 -1.71
C ASP A 215 18.22 1.12 -0.53
N PRO A 216 18.73 2.38 -0.51
CA PRO A 216 19.45 2.92 0.66
C PRO A 216 18.60 2.93 1.92
N SER A 217 17.30 3.23 1.81
CA SER A 217 16.43 3.24 2.98
C SER A 217 16.10 1.84 3.48
N VAL A 218 16.01 0.83 2.61
CA VAL A 218 15.84 -0.56 3.01
C VAL A 218 17.09 -1.07 3.70
N GLU A 219 18.29 -0.68 3.25
CA GLU A 219 19.54 -1.00 3.92
C GLU A 219 19.54 -0.48 5.37
N VAL A 220 19.22 0.80 5.58
CA VAL A 220 19.08 1.39 6.93
C VAL A 220 18.00 0.68 7.76
N PHE A 221 16.87 0.32 7.16
CA PHE A 221 15.79 -0.38 7.86
C PHE A 221 16.15 -1.83 8.25
N GLN A 222 17.12 -2.43 7.57
CA GLN A 222 17.57 -3.80 7.86
C GLN A 222 18.69 -3.86 8.90
N GLU A 223 19.18 -2.71 9.35
CA GLU A 223 20.07 -2.61 10.49
C GLU A 223 19.31 -2.90 11.80
N ASP A 224 19.84 -2.42 12.91
CA ASP A 224 19.15 -2.45 14.20
C ASP A 224 17.98 -1.44 14.21
N PRO A 225 16.82 -1.76 14.82
CA PRO A 225 15.71 -0.80 14.96
C PRO A 225 16.10 0.53 15.66
N GLY A 226 17.20 0.57 16.41
CA GLY A 226 17.80 1.76 17.01
C GLY A 226 18.89 2.44 16.16
N ALA A 227 19.01 2.08 14.88
CA ALA A 227 19.90 2.74 13.91
C ALA A 227 19.58 4.23 13.76
N ILE A 228 20.59 5.00 13.35
CA ILE A 228 20.44 6.44 13.13
C ILE A 228 19.53 6.61 11.91
N PRO A 229 18.42 7.35 12.01
CA PRO A 229 17.52 7.51 10.88
C PRO A 229 18.11 8.48 9.86
N TRP A 230 17.89 8.18 8.57
CA TRP A 230 18.39 8.99 7.47
C TRP A 230 17.27 9.75 6.77
N THR A 231 17.59 10.89 6.16
CA THR A 231 16.61 11.79 5.55
C THR A 231 16.96 12.23 4.13
N VAL A 232 15.94 12.60 3.36
CA VAL A 232 16.09 13.42 2.15
C VAL A 232 15.85 14.88 2.53
N GLY A 233 16.90 15.70 2.48
CA GLY A 233 16.84 17.06 3.00
C GLY A 233 16.91 17.13 4.52
N GLY A 234 16.91 18.35 5.06
CA GLY A 234 17.06 18.61 6.49
C GLY A 234 17.82 19.91 6.76
N PRO A 235 17.85 20.39 8.01
CA PRO A 235 18.68 21.50 8.45
C PRO A 235 20.13 21.43 7.97
N ALA A 236 20.74 22.59 7.75
CA ALA A 236 22.11 22.68 7.21
C ALA A 236 23.18 22.14 8.17
N HIS A 237 22.89 22.10 9.49
CA HIS A 237 23.83 21.64 10.51
C HIS A 237 23.84 20.12 10.70
N TRP A 238 22.82 19.41 10.20
CA TRP A 238 22.81 17.94 10.22
C TRP A 238 23.94 17.37 9.38
N GLN A 239 24.41 16.19 9.79
CA GLN A 239 25.44 15.44 9.07
C GLN A 239 24.96 15.12 7.65
N ARG A 240 25.87 15.21 6.68
CA ARG A 240 25.58 14.87 5.28
C ARG A 240 26.60 13.86 4.80
N LEU A 241 26.14 12.67 4.44
CA LEU A 241 26.97 11.56 4.02
C LEU A 241 26.33 10.87 2.81
N PRO A 242 27.13 10.23 1.94
CA PRO A 242 26.58 9.36 0.90
C PRO A 242 25.96 8.12 1.53
N ALA A 243 25.10 7.42 0.77
CA ALA A 243 24.60 6.11 1.18
C ALA A 243 25.74 5.14 1.52
N GLY A 244 25.57 4.35 2.58
CA GLY A 244 26.61 3.46 3.13
C GLY A 244 27.73 4.17 3.91
N GLY A 245 27.63 5.50 4.11
CA GLY A 245 28.54 6.22 5.01
C GLY A 245 28.32 5.85 6.47
N GLU A 246 29.35 6.05 7.31
CA GLU A 246 29.28 5.80 8.75
C GLU A 246 29.03 7.11 9.52
N PRO A 247 27.80 7.39 9.97
CA PRO A 247 27.48 8.60 10.72
C PRO A 247 27.96 8.57 12.17
N GLU A 248 28.31 9.73 12.69
CA GLU A 248 28.55 9.90 14.13
C GLU A 248 27.21 9.92 14.88
N ARG A 249 27.09 9.14 15.96
CA ARG A 249 25.88 9.19 16.80
C ARG A 249 25.86 10.45 17.67
N ARG A 250 25.09 11.46 17.26
CA ARG A 250 24.92 12.72 18.01
C ARG A 250 23.63 12.70 18.80
N GLY A 251 23.74 12.60 20.11
CA GLY A 251 22.58 12.61 21.00
C GLY A 251 21.85 13.96 20.98
N LEU A 252 20.53 13.89 21.10
CA LEU A 252 19.65 15.05 21.19
C LEU A 252 19.20 15.29 22.64
N GLU A 253 18.74 16.51 22.89
CA GLU A 253 18.09 16.83 24.16
C GLU A 253 16.74 16.13 24.26
N ALA A 254 16.36 15.68 25.46
CA ALA A 254 15.05 15.07 25.67
C ALA A 254 13.93 16.08 25.43
N VAL A 255 12.90 15.65 24.70
CA VAL A 255 11.67 16.38 24.40
C VAL A 255 10.48 15.51 24.72
N GLN A 256 9.43 16.11 25.26
CA GLN A 256 8.14 15.47 25.47
C GLN A 256 7.18 15.91 24.36
N VAL A 257 6.50 14.93 23.78
CA VAL A 257 5.41 15.15 22.83
C VAL A 257 4.09 14.85 23.55
N SER A 258 3.10 15.74 23.40
CA SER A 258 1.77 15.57 23.96
C SER A 258 0.68 15.97 22.96
N ASP A 259 -0.58 15.71 23.33
CA ASP A 259 -1.75 16.21 22.60
C ASP A 259 -1.76 15.83 21.11
N ILE A 260 -1.35 14.58 20.83
CA ILE A 260 -1.31 14.04 19.47
C ILE A 260 -2.74 13.82 19.00
N GLU A 261 -3.15 14.57 17.98
CA GLU A 261 -4.44 14.41 17.31
C GLU A 261 -4.18 14.13 15.82
N ALA A 262 -4.75 13.04 15.31
CA ALA A 262 -4.64 12.65 13.91
C ALA A 262 -6.03 12.62 13.27
N GLY A 263 -6.18 13.37 12.18
CA GLY A 263 -7.33 13.35 11.29
C GLY A 263 -7.06 12.56 10.03
N VAL A 264 -7.91 12.74 9.02
CA VAL A 264 -7.76 12.08 7.70
C VAL A 264 -6.59 12.68 6.92
N ASP A 265 -6.46 14.00 6.97
CA ASP A 265 -5.49 14.80 6.23
C ASP A 265 -4.70 15.78 7.12
N THR A 266 -4.81 15.64 8.44
CA THR A 266 -4.15 16.50 9.42
C THR A 266 -3.53 15.72 10.56
N ILE A 267 -2.45 16.24 11.13
CA ILE A 267 -1.84 15.74 12.37
C ILE A 267 -1.42 16.96 13.19
N SER A 268 -1.76 17.02 14.46
CA SER A 268 -1.27 18.06 15.37
C SER A 268 -0.71 17.45 16.65
N PHE A 269 0.25 18.13 17.24
CA PHE A 269 0.86 17.75 18.51
C PHE A 269 1.53 18.96 19.17
N SER A 270 1.81 18.82 20.47
CA SER A 270 2.55 19.82 21.24
C SER A 270 3.91 19.28 21.67
N VAL A 271 4.90 20.16 21.81
CA VAL A 271 6.23 19.88 22.34
C VAL A 271 6.57 20.81 23.50
N ASP A 272 7.29 20.30 24.48
CA ASP A 272 7.80 21.10 25.60
C ASP A 272 9.10 21.88 25.26
N ARG A 273 9.72 21.54 24.13
CA ARG A 273 10.94 22.17 23.63
C ARG A 273 10.97 22.21 22.11
N VAL A 274 11.23 23.40 21.57
CA VAL A 274 11.45 23.64 20.14
C VAL A 274 12.90 23.38 19.73
N GLY A 275 13.13 23.15 18.44
CA GLY A 275 14.45 22.99 17.85
C GLY A 275 15.03 21.58 17.89
N VAL A 276 14.36 20.62 18.54
CA VAL A 276 14.75 19.20 18.53
C VAL A 276 13.85 18.42 17.56
N PRO A 277 14.38 17.59 16.65
CA PRO A 277 13.57 16.90 15.66
C PRO A 277 12.62 15.87 16.29
N VAL A 278 11.43 15.79 15.72
CA VAL A 278 10.35 14.88 16.09
C VAL A 278 9.94 14.08 14.86
N VAL A 279 9.83 12.76 15.01
CA VAL A 279 9.34 11.88 13.95
C VAL A 279 7.82 11.78 14.02
N VAL A 280 7.17 11.94 12.87
CA VAL A 280 5.77 11.69 12.64
C VAL A 280 5.67 10.40 11.83
N ARG A 281 5.19 9.32 12.47
CA ARG A 281 5.18 7.95 11.94
C ARG A 281 4.01 7.73 10.96
N ILE A 282 3.85 8.67 10.03
CA ILE A 282 2.94 8.63 8.89
C ILE A 282 3.75 8.71 7.61
N SER A 283 3.31 7.99 6.58
CA SER A 283 4.02 7.90 5.31
C SER A 283 4.27 9.27 4.70
N TYR A 284 5.51 9.54 4.32
CA TYR A 284 5.87 10.77 3.63
C TYR A 284 5.28 10.79 2.22
N PHE A 285 4.75 11.96 1.87
CA PHE A 285 4.38 12.36 0.52
C PHE A 285 4.72 13.84 0.35
N PRO A 286 5.06 14.30 -0.86
CA PRO A 286 5.50 15.69 -1.09
C PRO A 286 4.47 16.77 -0.77
N ASN A 287 3.19 16.42 -0.63
CA ASN A 287 2.11 17.36 -0.37
C ASN A 287 1.92 17.69 1.12
N TRP A 288 2.61 17.00 2.03
CA TRP A 288 2.53 17.36 3.44
C TRP A 288 3.22 18.69 3.71
N GLU A 289 2.52 19.59 4.39
CA GLU A 289 3.01 20.90 4.80
C GLU A 289 2.94 21.00 6.32
N ALA A 290 3.97 21.58 6.95
CA ALA A 290 4.01 21.81 8.39
C ALA A 290 3.86 23.31 8.71
N ASP A 291 3.02 23.62 9.70
CA ASP A 291 2.94 24.90 10.37
C ASP A 291 3.48 24.76 11.81
N GLY A 292 4.24 25.76 12.27
CA GLY A 292 4.92 25.70 13.56
C GLY A 292 6.18 24.83 13.59
N ALA A 293 6.68 24.35 12.45
CA ALA A 293 7.89 23.57 12.33
C ALA A 293 8.58 23.74 10.96
N ASP A 294 9.89 23.49 10.90
CA ASP A 294 10.60 23.29 9.64
C ASP A 294 10.41 21.83 9.16
N GLY A 295 10.30 21.65 7.84
CA GLY A 295 10.01 20.35 7.21
C GLY A 295 8.59 20.31 6.62
N PRO A 296 7.97 19.12 6.49
CA PRO A 296 8.49 17.80 6.85
C PRO A 296 9.52 17.27 5.83
N TRP A 297 10.52 16.54 6.31
CA TRP A 297 11.44 15.79 5.47
C TRP A 297 11.11 14.30 5.49
N ARG A 298 11.36 13.61 4.36
CA ARG A 298 11.29 12.16 4.30
C ARG A 298 12.38 11.58 5.17
N ILE A 299 12.01 10.72 6.13
CA ILE A 299 12.94 10.00 7.03
C ILE A 299 12.76 8.49 6.85
N THR A 300 13.81 7.69 7.00
CA THR A 300 13.72 6.22 6.98
C THR A 300 12.78 5.73 8.08
N PRO A 301 11.86 4.78 7.82
CA PRO A 301 11.58 4.05 6.58
C PRO A 301 10.42 4.63 5.75
N ASN A 302 10.59 5.85 5.23
CA ASN A 302 9.56 6.63 4.52
C ASN A 302 8.47 7.21 5.45
N LEU A 303 8.87 7.70 6.62
CA LEU A 303 8.04 8.49 7.52
C LEU A 303 8.37 9.98 7.34
N MET A 304 7.84 10.83 8.22
CA MET A 304 8.14 12.27 8.22
C MET A 304 8.94 12.67 9.46
N VAL A 305 9.85 13.62 9.31
CA VAL A 305 10.50 14.30 10.44
C VAL A 305 10.32 15.81 10.30
N VAL A 306 10.06 16.47 11.42
CA VAL A 306 9.94 17.93 11.51
C VAL A 306 10.81 18.45 12.63
N VAL A 307 11.24 19.71 12.54
CA VAL A 307 11.92 20.42 13.63
C VAL A 307 10.98 21.53 14.12
N PRO A 308 10.34 21.37 15.29
CA PRO A 308 9.42 22.37 15.82
C PRO A 308 10.08 23.73 15.99
N THR A 309 9.42 24.78 15.51
CA THR A 309 9.78 26.19 15.72
C THR A 309 8.82 26.88 16.69
N GLN A 310 7.68 26.24 16.97
CA GLN A 310 6.68 26.62 17.95
C GLN A 310 6.30 25.40 18.81
N GLU A 311 5.70 25.65 19.98
CA GLU A 311 5.27 24.59 20.90
C GLU A 311 4.14 23.72 20.32
N THR A 312 3.30 24.28 19.43
CA THR A 312 2.26 23.54 18.73
C THR A 312 2.63 23.40 17.27
N VAL A 313 2.59 22.17 16.77
CA VAL A 313 2.90 21.83 15.37
C VAL A 313 1.66 21.24 14.73
N THR A 314 1.36 21.65 13.49
CA THR A 314 0.29 21.06 12.67
C THR A 314 0.84 20.68 11.31
N LEU A 315 0.61 19.44 10.88
CA LEU A 315 0.85 18.96 9.54
C LEU A 315 -0.48 18.82 8.81
N GLY A 316 -0.56 19.33 7.59
CA GLY A 316 -1.74 19.20 6.72
C GLY A 316 -1.35 18.64 5.35
N TYR A 317 -2.19 17.77 4.80
CA TYR A 317 -2.01 17.28 3.44
C TYR A 317 -2.55 18.31 2.42
N GLY A 318 -1.63 18.98 1.74
CA GLY A 318 -1.92 20.02 0.78
C GLY A 318 -2.56 19.52 -0.51
N ARG A 319 -3.24 20.43 -1.21
CA ARG A 319 -3.79 20.21 -2.56
C ARG A 319 -2.81 20.72 -3.61
N THR A 320 -2.65 19.97 -4.68
CA THR A 320 -1.87 20.39 -5.85
C THR A 320 -2.71 21.26 -6.79
N ALA A 321 -2.03 21.95 -7.73
CA ALA A 321 -2.71 22.66 -8.81
C ALA A 321 -3.56 21.73 -9.69
N VAL A 322 -3.15 20.46 -9.83
CA VAL A 322 -3.90 19.43 -10.57
C VAL A 322 -5.20 19.09 -9.84
N ASP A 323 -5.17 19.00 -8.51
CA ASP A 323 -6.37 18.76 -7.71
C ASP A 323 -7.38 19.89 -7.87
N LEU A 324 -6.91 21.14 -7.78
CA LEU A 324 -7.76 22.31 -7.96
C LEU A 324 -8.36 22.38 -9.39
N ALA A 325 -7.57 22.09 -10.42
CA ALA A 325 -8.05 22.04 -11.79
C ALA A 325 -9.09 20.92 -12.00
N SER A 326 -8.85 19.74 -11.43
CA SER A 326 -9.74 18.57 -11.53
C SER A 326 -11.07 18.81 -10.81
N ILE A 327 -11.04 19.45 -9.64
CA ILE A 327 -12.24 19.91 -8.94
C ILE A 327 -13.02 20.90 -9.83
N GLY A 328 -12.32 21.86 -10.45
CA GLY A 328 -12.92 22.81 -11.39
C GLY A 328 -13.61 22.12 -12.57
N LEU A 329 -12.93 21.18 -13.24
CA LEU A 329 -13.49 20.40 -14.34
C LEU A 329 -14.69 19.55 -13.90
N THR A 330 -14.65 18.98 -12.70
CA THR A 330 -15.77 18.22 -12.13
C THR A 330 -16.99 19.11 -11.94
N ILE A 331 -16.81 20.32 -11.39
CA ILE A 331 -17.90 21.30 -11.25
C ILE A 331 -18.48 21.67 -12.61
N VAL A 332 -17.63 21.92 -13.62
CA VAL A 332 -18.10 22.21 -14.98
C VAL A 332 -18.90 21.03 -15.55
N GLY A 333 -18.44 19.79 -15.35
CA GLY A 333 -19.16 18.58 -15.76
C GLY A 333 -20.52 18.44 -15.08
N LEU A 334 -20.60 18.68 -13.77
CA LEU A 334 -21.85 18.64 -13.00
C LEU A 334 -22.82 19.74 -13.44
N ILE A 335 -22.34 20.96 -13.71
CA ILE A 335 -23.15 22.03 -14.28
C ILE A 335 -23.65 21.63 -15.67
N GLY A 336 -22.79 21.03 -16.49
CA GLY A 336 -23.16 20.44 -17.78
C GLY A 336 -24.33 19.47 -17.62
N LEU A 337 -24.18 18.42 -16.79
CA LEU A 337 -25.23 17.44 -16.51
C LEU A 337 -26.53 18.08 -16.03
N LEU A 338 -26.46 19.10 -15.17
CA LEU A 338 -27.63 19.84 -14.70
C LEU A 338 -28.35 20.54 -15.85
N VAL A 339 -27.61 21.23 -16.73
CA VAL A 339 -28.17 21.87 -17.93
C VAL A 339 -28.85 20.84 -18.82
N LEU A 340 -28.25 19.66 -19.02
CA LEU A 340 -28.84 18.58 -19.83
C LEU A 340 -30.10 18.01 -19.21
N SER A 341 -30.11 17.81 -17.89
CA SER A 341 -31.27 17.30 -17.16
C SER A 341 -32.47 18.25 -17.22
N ARG A 342 -32.21 19.57 -17.35
CA ARG A 342 -33.25 20.60 -17.46
C ARG A 342 -33.64 20.93 -18.89
N ARG A 343 -32.93 20.43 -19.89
CA ARG A 343 -33.39 20.53 -21.27
C ARG A 343 -34.66 19.66 -21.41
N PRO A 344 -35.79 20.24 -21.85
CA PRO A 344 -36.98 19.43 -22.14
C PRO A 344 -36.59 18.36 -23.15
N ARG A 345 -36.99 17.10 -22.91
CA ARG A 345 -36.85 16.03 -23.91
C ARG A 345 -37.53 16.54 -25.18
N SER A 346 -36.77 16.82 -26.25
CA SER A 346 -37.40 17.07 -27.53
C SER A 346 -38.12 15.79 -27.90
N ASP A 347 -39.43 15.89 -28.14
CA ASP A 347 -40.23 14.83 -28.75
C ASP A 347 -39.83 14.62 -30.23
N ASP A 348 -38.86 15.43 -30.70
CA ASP A 348 -38.31 15.36 -32.04
C ASP A 348 -36.97 14.60 -32.03
N ARG A 349 -36.95 13.50 -32.78
CA ARG A 349 -35.87 12.51 -32.86
C ARG A 349 -34.81 12.87 -33.91
N SER A 350 -34.63 14.15 -34.22
CA SER A 350 -33.66 14.62 -35.21
C SER A 350 -33.13 16.00 -34.83
N GLU A 351 -32.11 16.02 -33.98
CA GLU A 351 -30.91 16.86 -34.16
C GLU A 351 -29.98 16.59 -32.98
N ALA A 352 -28.89 15.88 -33.27
CA ALA A 352 -27.88 15.50 -32.30
C ALA A 352 -27.12 16.74 -31.83
N TRP A 353 -27.41 17.20 -30.62
CA TRP A 353 -26.85 18.41 -30.03
C TRP A 353 -25.43 18.22 -29.44
N PHE A 354 -24.82 17.04 -29.63
CA PHE A 354 -23.42 16.74 -29.31
C PHE A 354 -22.55 16.62 -30.56
N ASP A 355 -22.81 17.45 -31.56
CA ASP A 355 -21.86 17.61 -32.65
C ASP A 355 -20.80 18.63 -32.20
N LEU A 356 -19.69 18.13 -31.65
CA LEU A 356 -18.49 18.91 -31.32
C LEU A 356 -17.91 19.64 -32.56
N VAL A 357 -18.39 19.28 -33.74
CA VAL A 357 -18.20 19.91 -35.05
C VAL A 357 -18.90 21.27 -35.19
N SER A 358 -19.92 21.57 -34.39
CA SER A 358 -20.72 22.80 -34.51
C SER A 358 -20.16 24.03 -33.77
N VAL A 359 -18.95 23.93 -33.19
CA VAL A 359 -18.26 25.08 -32.58
C VAL A 359 -17.67 25.97 -33.69
N GLY A 360 -18.56 26.72 -34.35
CA GLY A 360 -18.24 27.68 -35.40
C GLY A 360 -18.16 27.06 -36.81
N PRO A 361 -18.42 27.86 -37.87
CA PRO A 361 -18.55 27.36 -39.25
C PRO A 361 -17.28 26.75 -39.86
N ASP A 362 -16.15 26.70 -39.13
CA ASP A 362 -14.84 26.27 -39.61
C ASP A 362 -14.14 25.26 -38.67
N GLY A 363 -14.86 24.67 -37.70
CA GLY A 363 -14.30 23.72 -36.73
C GLY A 363 -13.69 22.47 -37.39
N ASP A 364 -14.38 21.90 -38.37
CA ASP A 364 -13.90 20.76 -39.16
C ASP A 364 -12.62 21.08 -39.92
N ALA A 365 -12.56 22.25 -40.56
CA ALA A 365 -11.38 22.68 -41.30
C ALA A 365 -10.16 22.89 -40.38
N ALA A 366 -10.38 23.35 -39.16
CA ALA A 366 -9.32 23.54 -38.16
C ALA A 366 -8.79 22.20 -37.62
N VAL A 367 -9.68 21.24 -37.36
CA VAL A 367 -9.33 19.90 -36.89
C VAL A 367 -8.64 19.11 -38.00
N ASP A 368 -9.18 19.09 -39.21
CA ASP A 368 -8.56 18.44 -40.37
C ASP A 368 -7.20 19.07 -40.70
N GLY A 369 -7.07 20.41 -40.60
CA GLY A 369 -5.80 21.09 -40.74
C GLY A 369 -4.80 20.75 -39.63
N TRP A 370 -5.25 20.52 -38.40
CA TRP A 370 -4.40 20.09 -37.29
C TRP A 370 -3.94 18.63 -37.43
N VAL A 371 -4.85 17.72 -37.79
CA VAL A 371 -4.54 16.31 -38.07
C VAL A 371 -3.59 16.20 -39.27
N GLY A 372 -3.86 16.94 -40.35
CA GLY A 372 -3.01 16.99 -41.53
C GLY A 372 -1.59 17.46 -41.21
N ARG A 373 -1.43 18.50 -40.38
CA ARG A 373 -0.12 18.95 -39.90
C ARG A 373 0.59 17.89 -39.07
N ARG A 374 -0.09 17.25 -38.11
CA ARG A 374 0.49 16.18 -37.28
C ARG A 374 0.93 14.96 -38.08
N VAL A 375 0.18 14.60 -39.12
CA VAL A 375 0.53 13.51 -40.03
C VAL A 375 1.72 13.89 -40.91
N ALA A 376 1.73 15.12 -41.45
CA ALA A 376 2.84 15.63 -42.25
C ALA A 376 4.14 15.73 -41.43
N ASP A 377 4.08 16.21 -40.19
CA ASP A 377 5.24 16.28 -39.28
C ASP A 377 5.79 14.88 -38.96
N ARG A 378 4.91 13.89 -38.80
CA ARG A 378 5.30 12.48 -38.57
C ARG A 378 5.93 11.85 -39.81
N LEU A 379 5.42 12.15 -40.99
CA LEU A 379 5.96 11.65 -42.26
C LEU A 379 7.29 12.33 -42.61
N ALA A 380 7.43 13.63 -42.34
CA ALA A 380 8.69 14.35 -42.47
C ALA A 380 9.75 13.84 -41.49
N ALA A 381 9.36 13.46 -40.26
CA ALA A 381 10.26 12.81 -39.30
C ALA A 381 10.71 11.39 -39.75
N ILE A 382 9.93 10.72 -40.59
CA ILE A 382 10.29 9.43 -41.20
C ILE A 382 11.18 9.63 -42.44
N GLU A 383 10.99 10.72 -43.20
CA GLU A 383 11.82 11.05 -44.37
C GLU A 383 13.20 11.66 -44.03
N VAL A 384 13.38 12.21 -42.82
CA VAL A 384 14.64 12.83 -42.37
C VAL A 384 15.52 11.87 -41.55
N GLY A 385 15.10 10.62 -41.35
CA GLY A 385 16.00 9.55 -40.88
C GLY A 385 16.97 9.16 -41.99
N GLU A 386 18.24 9.57 -41.86
CA GLU A 386 19.36 9.09 -42.67
C GLU A 386 19.41 7.55 -42.73
N PRO A 387 19.91 6.96 -43.84
CA PRO A 387 19.99 5.51 -43.99
C PRO A 387 20.99 4.92 -43.00
N ASP A 388 20.52 3.96 -42.20
CA ASP A 388 21.35 3.10 -41.35
C ASP A 388 22.50 2.49 -42.18
N GLU A 389 23.73 2.65 -41.67
CA GLU A 389 24.88 1.87 -42.13
C GLU A 389 24.58 0.37 -42.01
N PRO A 390 25.08 -0.47 -42.93
CA PRO A 390 24.85 -1.90 -42.86
C PRO A 390 25.55 -2.50 -41.63
N TYR A 391 24.73 -3.01 -40.72
CA TYR A 391 25.13 -3.84 -39.58
C TYR A 391 25.91 -5.09 -40.07
N GLU A 392 27.20 -5.14 -39.80
CA GLU A 392 28.02 -6.36 -39.84
C GLU A 392 27.66 -7.23 -38.62
N PRO A 393 27.30 -8.52 -38.80
CA PRO A 393 27.12 -9.42 -37.67
C PRO A 393 28.48 -10.06 -37.32
N ASP A 394 29.20 -9.47 -36.38
CA ASP A 394 30.30 -10.15 -35.69
C ASP A 394 29.82 -10.78 -34.37
N GLY A 395 29.90 -12.11 -34.37
CA GLY A 395 30.05 -13.07 -33.26
C GLY A 395 29.65 -12.68 -31.83
N ASP A 396 28.69 -13.42 -31.27
CA ASP A 396 28.93 -14.57 -30.37
C ASP A 396 27.71 -14.79 -29.46
N VAL A 397 26.83 -15.72 -29.84
CA VAL A 397 25.87 -16.35 -28.93
C VAL A 397 25.78 -17.82 -29.31
N GLY A 398 26.32 -18.67 -28.43
CA GLY A 398 26.32 -20.11 -28.56
C GLY A 398 24.91 -20.71 -28.62
N GLU A 399 24.83 -21.80 -29.38
CA GLU A 399 23.65 -22.66 -29.55
C GLU A 399 23.15 -23.20 -28.20
N PRO A 400 21.83 -23.28 -27.95
CA PRO A 400 21.30 -24.27 -27.04
C PRO A 400 21.14 -25.58 -27.81
N GLY A 401 22.06 -26.51 -27.51
CA GLY A 401 22.01 -27.89 -27.94
C GLY A 401 20.69 -28.55 -27.53
N SER A 402 20.24 -29.42 -28.43
CA SER A 402 19.29 -30.48 -28.13
C SER A 402 20.00 -31.52 -27.28
N ASP A 403 19.41 -31.88 -26.14
CA ASP A 403 19.70 -33.16 -25.49
C ASP A 403 18.36 -33.80 -25.07
N PRO A 404 18.10 -35.06 -25.48
CA PRO A 404 17.00 -35.86 -24.99
C PRO A 404 17.38 -36.52 -23.64
N ASP A 405 16.41 -37.22 -23.05
CA ASP A 405 16.52 -38.08 -21.86
C ASP A 405 16.19 -37.45 -20.49
N HIS A 406 14.90 -37.44 -20.15
CA HIS A 406 14.51 -37.99 -18.86
C HIS A 406 13.10 -38.61 -18.91
N ASP A 407 13.07 -39.93 -18.71
CA ASP A 407 11.87 -40.76 -18.54
C ASP A 407 11.11 -40.42 -17.24
N PRO A 408 9.79 -40.71 -17.18
CA PRO A 408 9.00 -40.64 -15.97
C PRO A 408 8.91 -42.01 -15.29
N GLU A 409 9.27 -42.13 -14.00
CA GLU A 409 8.83 -43.25 -13.16
C GLU A 409 8.41 -42.80 -11.75
N GLU A 410 7.14 -43.11 -11.45
CA GLU A 410 6.52 -43.66 -10.22
C GLU A 410 6.85 -43.14 -8.81
N GLY A 411 5.80 -43.13 -7.97
CA GLY A 411 5.77 -42.72 -6.56
C GLY A 411 6.53 -43.65 -5.58
N PRO A 412 6.25 -43.61 -4.27
CA PRO A 412 4.92 -43.49 -3.63
C PRO A 412 4.66 -42.21 -2.82
#